data_AF-A0A149UMS9-F1
#
_entry.id   AF-A0A149UMS9-F1
#
_cell.length_a   1.000
_cell.length_b   1.000
_cell.length_c   1.000
_cell.angle_alpha   90.00
_cell.angle_beta   90.00
_cell.angle_gamma   90.00
#
_symmetry.space_group_name_H-M   'P 1'
#
loop_
_entity.id
_entity.type
_entity.pdbx_description
1 polymer ?
#
loop_
_entity_poly.entity_id
_entity_poly.type
_entity_poly.pdbx_seq_one_letter_code
_entity_poly.pdbx_strand_id
1 'polypeptide(L)'
;MKLRNLLALALTLTPIPALAAGLTPVKPLTGYSCMMLNETAAQAMDFQHPVSFKLRPFDSEPDIAPVGNQVAVKIDGRVMNGYVETIDFAFRPRWVAQKYLAPYHAKADPSATCTPAVMSNGHLGFKYGH
;
A
#
# COMPACT_ATOMS: atom_id res chain seq x y z
N MET A 1 -45.49 -24.06 -50.16
CA MET A 1 -44.66 -22.91 -49.72
C MET A 1 -43.69 -23.45 -48.65
N LYS A 2 -42.37 -23.35 -48.87
CA LYS A 2 -41.32 -24.05 -48.09
C LYS A 2 -41.13 -23.39 -46.71
N LEU A 3 -41.29 -24.15 -45.63
CA LEU A 3 -40.94 -23.74 -44.28
C LEU A 3 -39.42 -23.92 -44.09
N ARG A 4 -38.69 -22.82 -43.91
CA ARG A 4 -37.24 -22.83 -43.65
C ARG A 4 -37.00 -22.87 -42.14
N ASN A 5 -36.32 -23.93 -41.69
CA ASN A 5 -35.78 -24.08 -40.34
C ASN A 5 -34.82 -22.94 -39.99
N LEU A 6 -35.02 -22.30 -38.84
CA LEU A 6 -34.04 -21.46 -38.17
C LEU A 6 -33.71 -22.13 -36.83
N LEU A 7 -32.58 -22.84 -36.77
CA LEU A 7 -31.96 -23.24 -35.51
C LEU A 7 -31.30 -22.01 -34.90
N ALA A 8 -31.83 -21.53 -33.77
CA ALA A 8 -31.16 -20.55 -32.93
C ALA A 8 -30.23 -21.31 -31.96
N LEU A 9 -28.92 -21.19 -32.15
CA LEU A 9 -27.91 -21.74 -31.24
C LEU A 9 -27.78 -20.78 -30.04
N ALA A 10 -28.44 -21.10 -28.93
CA ALA A 10 -28.32 -20.32 -27.69
C ALA A 10 -26.94 -20.58 -27.06
N LEU A 11 -26.00 -19.63 -27.20
CA LEU A 11 -24.77 -19.62 -26.42
C LEU A 11 -25.10 -19.27 -24.96
N THR A 12 -25.18 -20.28 -24.10
CA THR A 12 -25.20 -20.08 -22.65
C THR A 12 -23.79 -19.72 -22.18
N LEU A 13 -23.52 -18.42 -21.99
CA LEU A 13 -22.34 -17.98 -21.24
C LEU A 13 -22.50 -18.42 -19.78
N THR A 14 -21.82 -19.49 -19.39
CA THR A 14 -21.64 -19.83 -17.98
C THR A 14 -20.55 -18.92 -17.41
N PRO A 15 -20.83 -18.11 -16.37
CA PRO A 15 -19.81 -17.28 -15.75
C PRO A 15 -18.79 -18.18 -15.04
N ILE A 16 -17.55 -18.17 -15.51
CA ILE A 16 -16.44 -18.82 -14.79
C ILE A 16 -16.11 -17.91 -13.60
N PRO A 17 -16.13 -18.44 -12.35
CA PRO A 17 -15.70 -17.66 -11.21
C PRO A 17 -14.20 -17.35 -11.35
N ALA A 18 -13.87 -16.08 -11.54
CA ALA A 18 -12.49 -15.63 -11.47
C ALA A 18 -12.05 -15.68 -9.99
N LEU A 19 -11.24 -16.68 -9.63
CA LEU A 19 -10.54 -16.69 -8.36
C LEU A 19 -9.46 -15.61 -8.43
N ALA A 20 -9.65 -14.52 -7.68
CA ALA A 20 -8.59 -13.56 -7.47
C ALA A 20 -7.43 -14.27 -6.78
N ALA A 21 -6.31 -14.44 -7.49
CA ALA A 21 -5.08 -14.95 -6.88
C ALA A 21 -4.70 -13.99 -5.74
N GLY A 22 -4.51 -14.52 -4.54
CA GLY A 22 -4.13 -13.72 -3.38
C GLY A 22 -2.81 -12.97 -3.63
N LEU A 23 -2.72 -11.75 -3.11
CA LEU A 23 -1.50 -10.96 -3.17
C LEU A 23 -0.45 -11.55 -2.23
N THR A 24 0.73 -11.89 -2.74
CA THR A 24 1.78 -12.58 -1.96
C THR A 24 3.11 -11.84 -2.05
N PRO A 25 3.88 -11.76 -0.96
CA PRO A 25 5.22 -11.18 -0.98
C PRO A 25 6.17 -12.10 -1.76
N VAL A 26 6.86 -11.54 -2.76
CA VAL A 26 7.81 -12.26 -3.62
C VAL A 26 9.24 -12.10 -3.13
N LYS A 27 9.62 -10.88 -2.70
CA LYS A 27 10.95 -10.61 -2.13
C LYS A 27 10.93 -9.42 -1.16
N PRO A 28 11.80 -9.40 -0.13
CA PRO A 28 12.02 -8.22 0.68
C PRO A 28 12.50 -7.03 -0.16
N LEU A 29 12.11 -5.82 0.24
CA LEU A 29 12.60 -4.56 -0.32
C LEU A 29 13.82 -4.12 0.50
N THR A 30 15.01 -4.41 0.00
CA THR A 30 16.29 -4.06 0.66
C THR A 30 16.45 -2.55 0.79
N GLY A 31 17.04 -2.11 1.91
CA GLY A 31 17.31 -0.69 2.18
C GLY A 31 16.12 0.09 2.75
N TYR A 32 15.04 -0.60 3.13
CA TYR A 32 13.87 0.02 3.75
C TYR A 32 13.47 -0.72 5.02
N SER A 33 13.05 0.04 6.04
CA SER A 33 12.44 -0.45 7.27
C SER A 33 10.93 -0.21 7.25
N CYS A 34 10.18 -1.04 7.96
CA CYS A 34 8.75 -0.83 8.15
C CYS A 34 8.50 0.09 9.34
N MET A 35 7.87 1.22 9.06
CA MET A 35 7.28 2.11 10.06
C MET A 35 5.76 2.02 9.94
N MET A 36 5.05 2.58 10.92
CA MET A 36 3.60 2.72 10.85
C MET A 36 3.14 4.11 11.23
N LEU A 37 1.94 4.48 10.77
CA LEU A 37 1.28 5.70 11.22
C LEU A 37 1.01 5.61 12.73
N ASN A 38 1.38 6.67 13.44
CA ASN A 38 1.15 6.83 14.87
C ASN A 38 -0.05 7.77 15.08
N GLU A 39 -1.23 7.26 14.73
CA GLU A 39 -2.48 7.99 14.80
C GLU A 39 -3.37 7.44 15.90
N THR A 40 -4.13 8.35 16.54
CA THR A 40 -5.29 7.94 17.34
C THR A 40 -6.37 7.37 16.44
N ALA A 41 -7.29 6.58 17.00
CA ALA A 41 -8.43 6.06 16.25
C ALA A 41 -9.28 7.17 15.60
N ALA A 42 -9.37 8.35 16.22
CA ALA A 42 -10.09 9.48 15.64
C ALA A 42 -9.37 10.04 14.40
N GLN A 43 -8.04 10.16 14.45
CA GLN A 43 -7.23 10.63 13.32
C GLN A 43 -7.24 9.64 12.16
N ALA A 44 -7.12 8.34 12.43
CA ALA A 44 -7.18 7.30 11.41
C ALA A 44 -8.53 7.24 10.67
N MET A 45 -9.58 7.81 11.28
CA MET A 45 -10.93 7.91 10.70
C MET A 45 -11.21 9.30 10.08
N ASP A 46 -10.27 10.24 10.15
CA ASP A 46 -10.39 11.55 9.51
C ASP A 46 -9.90 11.49 8.05
N PHE A 47 -10.83 11.19 7.15
CA PHE A 47 -10.56 11.16 5.71
C PHE A 47 -10.41 12.55 5.08
N GLN A 48 -10.69 13.64 5.81
CA GLN A 48 -10.53 15.01 5.31
C GLN A 48 -9.10 15.52 5.50
N HIS A 49 -8.38 15.02 6.51
CA HIS A 49 -7.00 15.43 6.80
C HIS A 49 -6.04 14.22 6.95
N PRO A 50 -5.94 13.34 5.94
CA PRO A 50 -5.08 12.18 6.02
C PRO A 50 -3.60 12.58 6.04
N VAL A 51 -2.78 11.87 6.80
CA VAL A 51 -1.33 11.92 6.63
C VAL A 51 -1.00 11.53 5.20
N SER A 52 -0.29 12.41 4.49
CA SER A 52 -0.11 12.32 3.05
C SER A 52 1.36 12.39 2.64
N PHE A 53 1.66 11.77 1.50
CA PHE A 53 2.96 11.88 0.85
C PHE A 53 3.14 13.26 0.22
N LYS A 54 4.37 13.77 0.28
CA LYS A 54 4.83 14.97 -0.42
C LYS A 54 5.87 14.60 -1.49
N LEU A 55 6.00 15.42 -2.54
CA LEU A 55 7.12 15.32 -3.50
C LEU A 55 8.43 15.88 -2.94
N ARG A 56 8.34 16.87 -2.05
CA ARG A 56 9.47 17.56 -1.42
C ARG A 56 9.23 17.68 0.08
N PRO A 57 10.28 17.73 0.90
CA PRO A 57 10.17 17.71 2.36
C PRO A 57 9.83 19.09 2.93
N PHE A 58 8.64 19.62 2.63
CA PHE A 58 8.18 20.92 3.13
C PHE A 58 6.68 20.89 3.42
N ASP A 59 6.25 21.61 4.45
CA ASP A 59 4.84 21.72 4.82
C ASP A 59 3.99 22.41 3.74
N SER A 60 4.59 23.34 2.97
CA SER A 60 3.94 24.03 1.87
C SER A 60 3.84 23.21 0.58
N GLU A 61 4.47 22.02 0.51
CA GLU A 61 4.34 21.14 -0.64
C GLU A 61 2.92 20.57 -0.72
N PRO A 62 2.29 20.48 -1.89
CA PRO A 62 0.99 19.83 -2.02
C PRO A 62 1.02 18.35 -1.60
N ASP A 63 -0.09 17.90 -1.01
CA ASP A 63 -0.31 16.47 -0.77
C ASP A 63 -0.56 15.73 -2.07
N ILE A 64 0.07 14.57 -2.24
CA ILE A 64 0.00 13.78 -3.48
C ILE A 64 -0.94 12.59 -3.34
N ALA A 65 -0.88 11.91 -2.20
CA ALA A 65 -1.71 10.76 -1.89
C ALA A 65 -1.67 10.48 -0.38
N PRO A 66 -2.75 9.94 0.20
CA PRO A 66 -2.71 9.42 1.56
C PRO A 66 -1.64 8.34 1.74
N VAL A 67 -1.05 8.31 2.92
CA VAL A 67 -0.10 7.29 3.33
C VAL A 67 -0.87 6.09 3.87
N GLY A 68 -0.41 4.88 3.57
CA GLY A 68 -0.97 3.67 4.17
C GLY A 68 -0.55 3.50 5.63
N ASN A 69 -1.27 2.68 6.40
CA ASN A 69 -0.96 2.42 7.81
C ASN A 69 0.49 1.95 8.03
N GLN A 70 1.09 1.25 7.07
CA GLN A 70 2.49 0.89 7.05
C GLN A 70 3.23 1.70 5.99
N VAL A 71 4.45 2.11 6.33
CA VAL A 71 5.28 2.99 5.53
C VAL A 71 6.67 2.40 5.40
N ALA A 72 7.14 2.22 4.16
CA ALA A 72 8.50 1.81 3.89
C ALA A 72 9.41 3.04 3.96
N VAL A 73 10.18 3.19 5.04
CA VAL A 73 11.13 4.29 5.23
C VAL A 73 12.52 3.84 4.87
N LYS A 74 13.26 4.65 4.12
CA LYS A 74 14.60 4.29 3.67
C LYS A 74 15.57 4.25 4.86
N ILE A 75 16.28 3.14 5.00
CA ILE A 75 17.35 2.97 6.01
C ILE A 75 18.49 3.92 5.65
N ASP A 76 19.02 4.61 6.66
CA ASP A 76 20.02 5.68 6.50
C ASP A 76 19.60 6.77 5.49
N GLY A 77 18.29 6.90 5.28
CA GLY A 77 17.68 7.91 4.43
C GLY A 77 17.85 9.31 5.02
N ARG A 78 17.74 10.32 4.16
CA ARG A 78 17.81 11.71 4.60
C ARG A 78 16.60 12.06 5.45
N VAL A 79 16.85 12.82 6.51
CA VAL A 79 15.83 13.58 7.22
C VAL A 79 15.99 15.04 6.83
N MET A 80 14.94 15.66 6.33
CA MET A 80 14.95 17.05 5.87
C MET A 80 13.69 17.75 6.37
N ASN A 81 13.83 18.87 7.08
CA ASN A 81 12.72 19.66 7.59
C ASN A 81 11.65 18.83 8.36
N GLY A 82 12.06 17.78 9.06
CA GLY A 82 11.14 16.88 9.77
C GLY A 82 10.43 15.85 8.90
N TYR A 83 10.83 15.68 7.64
CA TYR A 83 10.36 14.63 6.73
C TYR A 83 11.44 13.57 6.51
N VAL A 84 11.01 12.32 6.30
CA VAL A 84 11.88 11.18 5.97
C VAL A 84 11.69 10.73 4.53
N GLU A 85 12.76 10.24 3.91
CA GLU A 85 12.70 9.57 2.61
C GLU A 85 11.90 8.25 2.69
N THR A 86 10.90 8.12 1.83
CA THR A 86 10.03 6.94 1.74
C THR A 86 9.74 6.63 0.27
N ILE A 87 8.91 5.63 0.04
CA ILE A 87 8.51 5.18 -1.29
C ILE A 87 7.02 4.83 -1.27
N ASP A 88 6.29 5.19 -2.33
CA ASP A 88 4.86 4.85 -2.43
C ASP A 88 4.62 3.44 -2.98
N PHE A 89 3.34 3.06 -3.07
CA PHE A 89 2.95 1.73 -3.55
C PHE A 89 3.43 1.40 -4.97
N ALA A 90 3.75 2.42 -5.77
CA ALA A 90 4.27 2.30 -7.13
C ALA A 90 5.80 2.46 -7.21
N PHE A 91 6.51 2.32 -6.09
CA PHE A 91 7.96 2.47 -5.99
C PHE A 91 8.50 3.86 -6.38
N ARG A 92 7.69 4.92 -6.24
CA ARG A 92 8.16 6.29 -6.50
C ARG A 92 8.69 6.90 -5.20
N PRO A 93 9.85 7.59 -5.22
CA PRO A 93 10.34 8.31 -4.04
C PRO A 93 9.35 9.38 -3.57
N ARG A 94 9.15 9.43 -2.25
CA ARG A 94 8.25 10.37 -1.57
C ARG A 94 8.85 10.82 -0.25
N TRP A 95 8.20 11.82 0.33
CA TRP A 95 8.48 12.30 1.68
C TRP A 95 7.23 12.18 2.53
N VAL A 96 7.40 11.84 3.81
CA VAL A 96 6.34 11.87 4.82
C VAL A 96 6.89 12.53 6.08
N ALA A 97 6.06 13.31 6.78
CA ALA A 97 6.49 13.98 8.00
C ALA A 97 6.73 12.92 9.10
N GLN A 98 7.95 12.92 9.65
CA GLN A 98 8.42 11.94 10.62
C GLN A 98 7.57 11.90 11.89
N LYS A 99 7.00 13.05 12.28
CA LYS A 99 6.15 13.20 13.48
C LYS A 99 4.93 12.28 13.48
N TYR A 100 4.50 11.80 12.31
CA TYR A 100 3.36 10.89 12.17
C TYR A 100 3.78 9.41 12.17
N LEU A 101 5.06 9.09 12.29
CA LEU A 101 5.57 7.73 12.20
C LEU A 101 6.03 7.21 13.56
N ALA A 102 5.81 5.92 13.78
CA ALA A 102 6.43 5.15 14.85
C ALA A 102 7.03 3.85 14.28
N PRO A 103 7.97 3.21 15.00
CA PRO A 103 8.35 1.83 14.71
C PRO A 103 7.11 0.95 14.63
N TYR A 104 7.12 0.01 13.67
CA TYR A 104 6.04 -0.95 13.54
C TYR A 104 5.82 -1.72 14.85
N HIS A 105 4.56 -1.82 15.26
CA HIS A 105 4.12 -2.66 16.37
C HIS A 105 2.70 -3.16 16.10
N ALA A 106 2.41 -4.41 16.44
CA ALA A 106 1.05 -4.92 16.40
C ALA A 106 0.51 -5.05 17.82
N LYS A 107 -0.59 -4.36 18.12
CA LYS A 107 -1.22 -4.42 19.45
C LYS A 107 -1.64 -5.85 19.84
N ALA A 108 -2.08 -6.63 18.86
CA ALA A 108 -2.53 -8.01 19.08
C ALA A 108 -1.36 -9.00 19.25
N ASP A 109 -0.15 -8.64 18.80
CA ASP A 109 1.03 -9.48 18.90
C ASP A 109 2.32 -8.64 18.92
N PRO A 110 2.91 -8.41 20.10
CA PRO A 110 4.15 -7.65 20.25
C PRO A 110 5.37 -8.27 19.55
N SER A 111 5.35 -9.57 19.24
CA SER A 111 6.43 -10.25 18.52
C SER A 111 6.35 -10.07 17.00
N ALA A 112 5.21 -9.58 16.50
CA ALA A 112 4.99 -9.45 15.07
C ALA A 112 6.01 -8.50 14.43
N THR A 113 6.59 -8.96 13.32
CA THR A 113 7.50 -8.18 12.50
C THR A 113 6.82 -7.69 11.22
N CYS A 114 7.34 -6.61 10.66
CA CYS A 114 6.92 -6.08 9.37
C CYS A 114 8.15 -5.81 8.51
N THR A 115 8.18 -6.36 7.30
CA THR A 115 9.26 -6.14 6.32
C THR A 115 8.65 -5.63 5.02
N PRO A 116 9.05 -4.45 4.51
CA PRO A 116 8.63 -3.99 3.19
C PRO A 116 9.03 -5.01 2.12
N ALA A 117 8.17 -5.25 1.13
CA ALA A 117 8.36 -6.30 0.13
C ALA A 117 7.82 -5.88 -1.24
N VAL A 118 8.36 -6.50 -2.29
CA VAL A 118 7.74 -6.50 -3.61
C VAL A 118 6.73 -7.64 -3.64
N MET A 119 5.49 -7.32 -4.00
CA MET A 119 4.39 -8.27 -4.06
C MET A 119 4.27 -8.91 -5.45
N SER A 120 3.44 -9.95 -5.57
CA SER A 120 3.22 -10.71 -6.81
C SER A 120 2.63 -9.90 -7.96
N ASN A 121 2.03 -8.74 -7.68
CA ASN A 121 1.59 -7.77 -8.69
C ASN A 121 2.69 -6.75 -9.08
N GLY A 122 3.90 -6.88 -8.55
CA GLY A 122 5.01 -5.96 -8.83
C GLY A 122 4.93 -4.62 -8.11
N HIS A 123 4.02 -4.44 -7.14
CA HIS A 123 3.93 -3.24 -6.31
C HIS A 123 4.54 -3.44 -4.93
N LEU A 124 4.74 -2.35 -4.20
CA LEU A 124 5.13 -2.41 -2.79
C LEU A 124 4.01 -3.05 -1.98
N GLY A 125 4.40 -3.83 -0.98
CA GLY A 125 3.55 -4.26 0.12
C GLY A 125 4.41 -4.57 1.33
N PHE A 126 3.86 -5.34 2.25
CA PHE A 126 4.51 -5.67 3.50
C PHE A 126 4.33 -7.15 3.81
N LYS A 127 5.42 -7.81 4.18
CA LYS A 127 5.40 -9.16 4.73
C LYS A 127 5.33 -9.04 6.25
N TYR A 128 4.35 -9.71 6.84
CA TYR A 128 4.20 -9.86 8.28
C TYR A 128 4.71 -11.24 8.71
N GLY A 129 5.31 -11.32 9.91
CA GLY A 129 5.83 -12.56 10.47
C GLY A 129 6.04 -12.47 11.97
N HIS A 130 6.76 -13.44 12.52
CA HIS A 130 7.15 -13.56 13.93
C HIS A 130 8.64 -13.92 14.00
#